data_AF-A0A528G5X9-F1
#
_entry.id   AF-A0A528G5X9-F1
#
_cell.length_a   1.000
_cell.length_b   1.000
_cell.length_c   1.000
_cell.angle_alpha   90.00
_cell.angle_beta   90.00
_cell.angle_gamma   90.00
#
_symmetry.space_group_name_H-M   'P 1'
#
loop_
_entity.id
_entity.type
_entity.pdbx_description
1 polymer ?
#
loop_
_entity_poly.entity_id
_entity_poly.type
_entity_poly.pdbx_seq_one_letter_code
_entity_poly.pdbx_strand_id
1 'polypeptide(L)'
;VHGGRAVVAKMLEVIAGFDGVRHAEPGEFTRRAFLNGKVDLVETEALADLVNAETEAQRRFAVQNAEGVQSELYLSWRRRLIHARAMIEAEIDFADEDDVP
;
A
#
# COMPACT_ATOMS: atom_id res chain seq x y z
N VAL A 1 -6.56 -18.74 -23.02
CA VAL A 1 -6.41 -20.02 -22.29
C VAL A 1 -7.74 -20.35 -21.61
N HIS A 2 -8.20 -21.60 -21.66
CA HIS A 2 -9.44 -21.99 -20.95
C HIS A 2 -9.16 -22.27 -19.46
N GLY A 3 -10.14 -22.02 -18.59
CA GLY A 3 -10.01 -22.16 -17.13
C GLY A 3 -10.04 -23.58 -16.58
N GLY A 4 -9.93 -24.61 -17.43
CA GLY A 4 -9.92 -26.01 -16.98
C GLY A 4 -8.69 -26.33 -16.13
N ARG A 5 -8.88 -27.08 -15.03
CA ARG A 5 -7.80 -27.42 -14.07
C ARG A 5 -6.55 -27.99 -14.74
N ALA A 6 -6.73 -28.91 -15.70
CA ALA A 6 -5.62 -29.51 -16.44
C ALA A 6 -4.84 -28.49 -17.29
N VAL A 7 -5.54 -27.55 -17.91
CA VAL A 7 -4.94 -26.48 -18.73
C VAL A 7 -4.16 -25.51 -17.85
N VAL A 8 -4.73 -25.09 -16.71
CA VAL A 8 -4.06 -24.20 -15.75
C VAL A 8 -2.82 -24.85 -15.17
N ALA A 9 -2.90 -26.13 -14.77
CA ALA A 9 -1.75 -26.87 -14.26
C ALA A 9 -0.62 -26.96 -15.29
N LYS A 10 -0.95 -27.32 -16.55
CA LYS A 10 0.07 -27.41 -17.60
C LYS A 10 0.69 -26.04 -17.92
N MET A 11 -0.11 -24.98 -17.90
CA MET A 11 0.39 -23.62 -18.12
C MET A 11 1.37 -23.20 -17.02
N LEU A 12 1.05 -23.44 -15.75
CA LEU A 12 1.94 -23.13 -14.63
C LEU A 12 3.24 -23.95 -14.68
N GLU A 13 3.15 -25.23 -15.02
CA GLU A 13 4.32 -26.11 -15.21
C GLU A 13 5.26 -25.58 -16.30
N VAL A 14 4.71 -25.19 -17.46
CA VAL A 14 5.50 -24.65 -18.57
C VAL A 14 6.16 -23.32 -18.19
N ILE A 15 5.43 -22.41 -17.53
CA ILE A 15 5.96 -21.11 -17.11
C ILE A 15 7.09 -21.28 -16.08
N ALA A 16 6.92 -22.19 -15.12
CA ALA A 16 7.93 -22.46 -14.09
C ALA A 16 9.20 -23.12 -14.65
N GLY A 17 9.18 -23.63 -15.88
CA GLY A 17 10.34 -24.23 -16.56
C GLY A 17 11.27 -23.21 -17.24
N PHE A 18 10.90 -21.92 -17.30
CA PHE A 18 11.78 -20.89 -17.84
C PHE A 18 12.86 -20.48 -16.83
N ASP A 19 14.09 -20.25 -17.32
CA ASP A 19 15.20 -19.78 -16.49
C ASP A 19 14.84 -18.47 -15.77
N GLY A 20 15.10 -18.43 -14.46
CA GLY A 20 14.81 -17.28 -13.61
C GLY A 20 13.34 -17.13 -13.19
N VAL A 21 12.47 -18.08 -13.55
CA VAL A 21 11.06 -18.10 -13.12
C VAL A 21 10.88 -19.09 -11.97
N ARG A 22 10.07 -18.70 -10.98
CA ARG A 22 9.63 -19.57 -9.88
C ARG A 22 8.19 -19.29 -9.52
N HIS A 23 7.56 -20.21 -8.79
CA HIS A 23 6.28 -19.93 -8.15
C HIS A 23 6.39 -18.74 -7.21
N ALA A 24 5.36 -17.91 -7.23
CA ALA A 24 5.25 -16.77 -6.33
C ALA A 24 4.94 -17.24 -4.90
N GLU A 25 5.53 -16.56 -3.94
CA GLU A 25 5.15 -16.67 -2.53
C GLU A 25 3.80 -16.00 -2.28
N PRO A 26 3.10 -16.32 -1.17
CA PRO A 26 1.87 -15.64 -0.80
C PRO A 26 2.03 -14.11 -0.76
N GLY A 27 1.17 -13.40 -1.48
CA GLY A 27 1.17 -11.93 -1.55
C GLY A 27 2.36 -11.31 -2.32
N GLU A 28 3.23 -12.11 -2.94
CA GLU A 28 4.49 -11.61 -3.49
C GLU A 28 4.31 -10.53 -4.57
N PHE A 29 3.29 -10.65 -5.42
CA PHE A 29 3.02 -9.64 -6.44
C PHE A 29 2.66 -8.27 -5.83
N THR A 30 1.78 -8.26 -4.83
CA THR A 30 1.40 -7.03 -4.12
C THR A 30 2.56 -6.47 -3.31
N ARG A 31 3.34 -7.34 -2.63
CA ARG A 31 4.57 -6.93 -1.94
C ARG A 31 5.56 -6.27 -2.89
N ARG A 32 5.77 -6.84 -4.09
CA ARG A 32 6.62 -6.24 -5.12
C ARG A 32 6.06 -4.90 -5.61
N ALA A 33 4.74 -4.74 -5.72
CA ALA A 33 4.14 -3.45 -6.08
C ALA A 33 4.43 -2.38 -5.02
N PHE A 34 4.26 -2.72 -3.73
CA PHE A 34 4.58 -1.84 -2.61
C PHE A 34 6.06 -1.46 -2.57
N LEU A 35 6.97 -2.45 -2.63
CA LEU A 35 8.42 -2.20 -2.57
C LEU A 35 8.94 -1.36 -3.73
N ASN A 36 8.25 -1.40 -4.87
CA ASN A 36 8.58 -0.58 -6.04
C ASN A 36 7.81 0.76 -6.07
N GLY A 37 7.11 1.13 -5.00
CA GLY A 37 6.39 2.39 -4.89
C GLY A 37 5.21 2.54 -5.85
N LYS A 38 4.68 1.43 -6.39
CA LYS A 38 3.50 1.46 -7.28
C LYS A 38 2.19 1.60 -6.51
N VAL A 39 2.19 1.14 -5.26
CA VAL A 39 1.10 1.26 -4.30
C VAL A 39 1.71 1.55 -2.93
N ASP A 40 0.98 2.23 -2.07
CA ASP A 40 1.35 2.40 -0.67
C ASP A 40 0.89 1.22 0.21
N LEU A 41 1.15 1.31 1.51
CA LEU A 41 0.81 0.24 2.45
C LEU A 41 -0.70 0.12 2.66
N VAL A 42 -1.43 1.24 2.69
CA VAL A 42 -2.88 1.27 2.91
C VAL A 42 -3.60 0.69 1.70
N GLU A 43 -3.16 1.03 0.48
CA GLU A 43 -3.68 0.46 -0.76
C GLU A 43 -3.40 -1.06 -0.83
N THR A 44 -2.24 -1.50 -0.35
CA THR A 44 -1.87 -2.92 -0.28
C THR A 44 -2.77 -3.71 0.68
N GLU A 45 -3.05 -3.17 1.86
CA GLU A 45 -3.96 -3.76 2.85
C GLU A 45 -5.41 -3.77 2.30
N ALA A 46 -5.83 -2.69 1.66
CA ALA A 46 -7.15 -2.56 1.05
C ALA A 46 -7.41 -3.63 -0.02
N LEU A 47 -6.39 -4.04 -0.78
CA LEU A 47 -6.52 -5.13 -1.73
C LEU A 47 -6.82 -6.47 -1.04
N ALA A 48 -6.18 -6.74 0.10
CA ALA A 48 -6.45 -7.93 0.90
C ALA A 48 -7.85 -7.88 1.51
N ASP A 49 -8.26 -6.72 2.02
CA ASP A 49 -9.61 -6.50 2.55
C ASP A 49 -10.69 -6.69 1.48
N LEU A 50 -10.42 -6.24 0.25
CA LEU A 50 -11.35 -6.40 -0.87
C LEU A 50 -11.56 -7.88 -1.24
N VAL A 51 -10.48 -8.67 -1.27
CA VAL A 51 -10.55 -10.11 -1.56
C VAL A 51 -11.33 -10.87 -0.48
N ASN A 52 -11.21 -10.43 0.77
CA ASN A 52 -11.84 -11.06 1.93
C ASN A 52 -13.19 -10.44 2.34
N ALA A 53 -13.72 -9.48 1.57
CA ALA A 53 -14.94 -8.78 1.93
C ALA A 53 -16.16 -9.71 1.93
N GLU A 54 -16.86 -9.79 3.07
CA GLU A 54 -18.07 -10.61 3.25
C GLU A 54 -19.36 -9.80 3.10
N THR A 55 -19.26 -8.48 3.23
CA THR A 55 -20.38 -7.54 3.16
C THR A 55 -20.15 -6.46 2.12
N GLU A 56 -21.23 -5.91 1.59
CA GLU A 56 -21.15 -4.79 0.64
C GLU A 56 -20.49 -3.54 1.26
N ALA A 57 -20.68 -3.33 2.56
CA ALA A 57 -20.02 -2.25 3.29
C ALA A 57 -18.50 -2.43 3.32
N GLN A 58 -18.00 -3.64 3.65
CA GLN A 58 -16.57 -3.97 3.60
C GLN A 58 -16.01 -3.82 2.18
N ARG A 59 -16.72 -4.32 1.16
CA ARG A 59 -16.30 -4.20 -0.24
C ARG A 59 -16.14 -2.74 -0.65
N ARG A 60 -17.13 -1.89 -0.35
CA ARG A 60 -17.07 -0.45 -0.67
C ARG A 60 -15.96 0.26 0.06
N PHE A 61 -15.76 -0.05 1.35
CA PHE A 61 -14.67 0.52 2.14
C PHE A 61 -13.30 0.13 1.58
N ALA A 62 -13.10 -1.14 1.25
CA ALA A 62 -11.86 -1.63 0.66
C ALA A 62 -11.58 -0.99 -0.70
N VAL A 63 -12.60 -0.80 -1.56
CA VAL A 63 -12.45 -0.08 -2.83
C VAL A 63 -11.99 1.36 -2.61
N GLN A 64 -12.62 2.10 -1.69
CA GLN A 64 -12.23 3.48 -1.40
C GLN A 64 -10.80 3.58 -0.88
N ASN A 65 -10.38 2.63 -0.04
CA ASN A 65 -9.00 2.62 0.49
C ASN A 65 -7.99 2.23 -0.59
N ALA A 66 -8.33 1.32 -1.49
CA ALA A 66 -7.49 0.96 -2.64
C ALA A 66 -7.34 2.10 -3.66
N GLU A 67 -8.25 3.07 -3.65
CA GLU A 67 -8.16 4.33 -4.41
C GLU A 67 -7.39 5.43 -3.66
N GLY A 68 -6.81 5.13 -2.49
CA GLY A 68 -5.92 6.04 -1.76
C GLY A 68 -6.63 7.05 -0.84
N VAL A 69 -7.95 6.97 -0.65
CA VAL A 69 -8.73 7.95 0.13
C VAL A 69 -8.20 8.10 1.57
N GLN A 70 -7.89 7.00 2.25
CA GLN A 70 -7.34 7.04 3.61
C GLN A 70 -5.86 7.46 3.62
N SER A 71 -5.10 7.08 2.60
CA SER A 71 -3.71 7.50 2.44
C SER A 71 -3.59 9.02 2.37
N GLU A 72 -4.44 9.67 1.57
CA GLU A 72 -4.49 11.13 1.48
C GLU A 72 -4.78 11.79 2.82
N LEU A 73 -5.75 11.24 3.57
CA LEU A 73 -6.11 11.71 4.90
C LEU A 73 -4.91 11.61 5.86
N TYR A 74 -4.26 10.45 5.92
CA TYR A 74 -3.12 10.22 6.83
C TYR A 74 -1.91 11.07 6.45
N LEU A 75 -1.64 11.23 5.16
CA LEU A 75 -0.58 12.13 4.68
C LEU A 75 -0.88 13.59 5.03
N SER A 76 -2.15 14.01 4.99
CA SER A 76 -2.54 15.35 5.42
C SER A 76 -2.25 15.58 6.91
N TRP A 77 -2.57 14.61 7.77
CA TRP A 77 -2.29 14.69 9.20
C TRP A 77 -0.79 14.67 9.47
N ARG A 78 -0.05 13.79 8.80
CA ARG A 78 1.41 13.72 8.90
C ARG A 78 2.06 15.05 8.55
N ARG A 79 1.63 15.73 7.48
CA ARG A 79 2.13 17.08 7.12
C ARG A 79 1.91 18.09 8.24
N ARG A 80 0.71 18.11 8.82
CA ARG A 80 0.36 19.02 9.93
C ARG A 80 1.21 18.75 11.18
N LEU A 81 1.40 17.47 11.52
CA LEU A 81 2.20 17.06 12.69
C LEU A 81 3.68 17.40 12.51
N ILE A 82 4.24 17.16 11.31
CA ILE A 82 5.64 17.53 11.01
C ILE A 82 5.82 19.05 11.10
N HIS A 83 4.87 19.82 10.58
CA HIS A 83 4.93 21.27 10.65
C HIS A 83 4.87 21.77 12.10
N ALA A 84 3.90 21.30 12.89
CA ALA A 84 3.79 21.66 14.30
C ALA A 84 5.05 21.30 15.09
N ARG A 85 5.64 20.13 14.82
CA ARG A 85 6.93 19.73 15.41
C ARG A 85 8.04 20.70 15.05
N ALA A 86 8.13 21.11 13.78
CA ALA A 86 9.17 22.04 13.34
C ALA A 86 9.05 23.41 14.02
N MET A 87 7.82 23.90 14.24
CA MET A 87 7.60 25.16 14.97
C MET A 87 8.05 25.05 16.43
N ILE A 88 7.67 23.97 17.12
CA ILE A 88 8.09 23.73 18.50
C ILE A 88 9.61 23.62 18.61
N GLU A 89 10.27 22.91 17.69
CA GLU A 89 11.73 22.80 17.67
C GLU A 89 12.40 24.17 17.46
N ALA A 90 11.85 25.00 16.57
CA ALA A 90 12.36 26.35 16.33
C ALA A 90 12.22 27.26 17.56
N GLU A 91 11.07 27.23 18.25
CA GLU A 91 10.89 27.97 19.51
C GLU A 91 11.88 27.51 20.60
N ILE A 92 12.18 26.20 20.68
CA ILE A 92 13.13 25.67 21.66
C ILE A 92 14.56 26.08 21.32
N ASP A 93 14.97 25.98 20.05
CA ASP A 93 16.34 26.24 19.61
C ASP A 93 16.69 27.74 19.61
N PHE A 94 15.70 28.63 19.49
CA PHE A 94 15.88 30.07 19.35
C PHE A 94 15.11 30.88 20.41
N ALA A 95 14.87 30.32 21.59
CA ALA A 95 14.07 30.94 22.66
C ALA A 95 14.54 32.34 23.12
N ASP A 96 15.81 32.69 22.90
CA ASP A 96 16.42 33.97 23.27
C ASP A 96 16.52 34.97 22.08
N GLU A 97 16.07 34.60 20.88
CA GLU A 97 16.04 35.47 19.70
C GLU A 97 14.61 35.98 19.45
N ASP A 98 14.39 37.31 19.51
CA ASP A 98 13.08 37.97 19.41
C ASP A 98 12.36 37.82 18.04
N ASP A 99 12.95 37.11 17.06
CA ASP A 99 12.49 37.02 15.66
C ASP A 99 12.24 35.56 15.20
N VAL A 100 11.57 34.75 16.03
CA VAL A 100 11.05 33.43 15.61
C VAL A 100 9.55 33.54 15.27
N PRO A 101 9.08 33.06 14.09
CA PRO A 101 7.67 33.10 13.70
C PRO A 101 6.77 32.15 14.51
#